data_AF-A0A521NE09-F1
#
_entry.id   AF-A0A521NE09-F1
#
_cell.length_a   1.000
_cell.length_b   1.000
_cell.length_c   1.000
_cell.angle_alpha   90.00
_cell.angle_beta   90.00
_cell.angle_gamma   90.00
#
_symmetry.space_group_name_H-M   'P 1'
#
loop_
_entity.id
_entity.type
_entity.pdbx_description
1 polymer ?
#
loop_
_entity_poly.entity_id
_entity_poly.type
_entity_poly.pdbx_seq_one_letter_code
_entity_poly.pdbx_strand_id
1 'polypeptide(L)'
;MTTANLLDFDLEGLAAFCEKLGEKKFRATQLFRWIHQRGASDFSQMTDLAKSLREKLATTARVEALPVITQHESKDGTIKWLFDVGDGNAVEAVFIPEDDRGTLCVSSQAGCAVGCRFCSTGHQGFSRNLSTGEIVAQLWFAEHFLRKHLKRDERVISNVVMMGMGEPLQNYSALVPALRTMLDDNGYGLSRRRVTVSTSGVVPMIDRLGTDCAVALAVSLHAPNDPLRDDLVPLNRKYPIAELLEACKRYLAHAPRDFITFEYCMLDGVNDQPEHARQLIELVRTHGVSCKFNLIPFNPFPASGLLRSPQPRVLAFAKMLSEAGLVTTVRKTRGDDIDAACGQLAGDVKDRTRAAERMAQRRLASSASGTERTVVLHPVRKAASTASQEH
;
A
#
# COMPACT_ATOMS: atom_id res chain seq x y z
N MET A 1 -32.21 -4.04 -9.58
CA MET A 1 -31.28 -4.84 -8.76
C MET A 1 -29.88 -4.47 -9.18
N THR A 2 -29.01 -4.12 -8.25
CA THR A 2 -27.60 -3.84 -8.55
C THR A 2 -26.94 -5.16 -8.94
N THR A 3 -26.30 -5.24 -10.10
CA THR A 3 -25.57 -6.45 -10.53
C THR A 3 -24.40 -6.71 -9.58
N ALA A 4 -23.91 -7.96 -9.51
CA ALA A 4 -22.70 -8.27 -8.75
C ALA A 4 -21.45 -7.88 -9.57
N ASN A 5 -20.49 -7.16 -8.99
CA ASN A 5 -19.19 -7.00 -9.64
C ASN A 5 -18.34 -8.25 -9.38
N LEU A 6 -17.94 -8.96 -10.43
CA LEU A 6 -17.21 -10.22 -10.28
C LEU A 6 -15.78 -10.02 -9.73
N LEU A 7 -15.25 -8.80 -9.78
CA LEU A 7 -13.98 -8.47 -9.13
C LEU A 7 -14.05 -8.54 -7.58
N ASP A 8 -15.25 -8.50 -6.98
CA ASP A 8 -15.41 -8.62 -5.52
C ASP A 8 -15.15 -10.03 -4.98
N PHE A 9 -15.02 -11.03 -5.87
CA PHE A 9 -14.87 -12.42 -5.48
C PHE A 9 -13.44 -12.93 -5.72
N ASP A 10 -12.92 -13.68 -4.75
CA ASP A 10 -11.87 -14.65 -5.02
C ASP A 10 -12.47 -15.88 -5.74
N LEU A 11 -11.63 -16.85 -6.13
CA LEU A 11 -12.10 -18.00 -6.90
C LEU A 11 -13.17 -18.82 -6.14
N GLU A 12 -13.06 -18.94 -4.83
CA GLU A 12 -14.04 -19.62 -3.98
C GLU A 12 -15.37 -18.84 -3.95
N GLY A 13 -15.32 -17.53 -3.74
CA GLY A 13 -16.49 -16.65 -3.81
C GLY A 13 -17.17 -16.69 -5.17
N LEU A 14 -16.39 -16.74 -6.26
CA LEU A 14 -16.92 -16.81 -7.62
C LEU A 14 -17.56 -18.17 -7.91
N ALA A 15 -17.02 -19.26 -7.34
CA ALA A 15 -17.65 -20.58 -7.39
C ALA A 15 -19.01 -20.57 -6.69
N ALA A 16 -19.10 -19.99 -5.49
CA ALA A 16 -20.37 -19.84 -4.77
C ALA A 16 -21.36 -18.95 -5.53
N PHE A 17 -20.90 -17.90 -6.22
CA PHE A 17 -21.74 -17.09 -7.10
C PHE A 17 -22.29 -17.91 -8.28
N CYS A 18 -21.45 -18.70 -8.95
CA CYS A 18 -21.86 -19.56 -10.06
C CYS A 18 -22.91 -20.61 -9.63
N GLU A 19 -22.74 -21.21 -8.44
CA GLU A 19 -23.69 -22.19 -7.90
C GLU A 19 -25.09 -21.58 -7.70
N LYS A 20 -25.16 -20.32 -7.23
CA LYS A 20 -26.43 -19.59 -7.10
C LYS A 20 -27.13 -19.36 -8.45
N LEU A 21 -26.39 -19.37 -9.56
CA LEU A 21 -26.91 -19.28 -10.92
C LEU A 21 -27.26 -20.65 -11.54
N GLY A 22 -27.11 -21.73 -10.77
CA GLY A 22 -27.30 -23.11 -11.20
C GLY A 22 -26.16 -23.66 -12.06
N GLU A 23 -24.98 -23.06 -12.01
CA GLU A 23 -23.82 -23.45 -12.81
C GLU A 23 -22.84 -24.31 -12.00
N LYS A 24 -22.05 -25.15 -12.70
CA LYS A 24 -21.03 -25.99 -12.07
C LYS A 24 -19.80 -25.17 -11.66
N LYS A 25 -19.12 -25.58 -10.57
CA LYS A 25 -17.91 -24.92 -10.03
C LYS A 25 -16.83 -24.59 -11.07
N PHE A 26 -16.58 -25.46 -12.05
CA PHE A 26 -15.55 -25.23 -13.07
C PHE A 26 -15.81 -23.98 -13.94
N ARG A 27 -17.07 -23.50 -14.02
CA ARG A 27 -17.41 -22.25 -14.71
C ARG A 27 -16.78 -21.04 -14.04
N ALA A 28 -16.62 -21.06 -12.72
CA ALA A 28 -15.91 -20.02 -11.99
C ALA A 28 -14.45 -19.94 -12.45
N THR A 29 -13.77 -21.07 -12.61
CA THR A 29 -12.38 -21.10 -13.10
C THR A 29 -12.25 -20.50 -14.51
N GLN A 30 -13.20 -20.79 -15.41
CA GLN A 30 -13.20 -20.18 -16.74
C GLN A 30 -13.39 -18.66 -16.67
N LEU A 31 -14.41 -18.21 -15.92
CA LEU A 31 -14.66 -16.78 -15.69
C LEU A 31 -13.45 -16.07 -15.09
N PHE A 32 -12.83 -16.67 -14.08
CA PHE A 32 -11.68 -16.11 -13.37
C PHE A 32 -10.49 -15.87 -14.32
N ARG A 33 -10.20 -16.84 -15.21
CA ARG A 33 -9.15 -16.70 -16.24
C ARG A 33 -9.49 -15.61 -17.26
N TRP A 34 -10.73 -15.55 -17.73
CA TRP A 34 -11.15 -14.50 -18.66
C TRP A 34 -11.01 -13.11 -18.05
N ILE A 35 -11.43 -12.96 -16.80
CA ILE A 35 -11.38 -11.69 -16.09
C ILE A 35 -9.93 -11.30 -15.83
N HIS A 36 -9.16 -12.12 -15.10
CA HIS A 36 -7.86 -11.70 -14.56
C HIS A 36 -6.67 -11.95 -15.49
N GLN A 37 -6.66 -13.04 -16.26
CA GLN A 37 -5.53 -13.32 -17.16
C GLN A 37 -5.66 -12.57 -18.49
N ARG A 38 -6.89 -12.48 -19.00
CA ARG A 38 -7.18 -11.92 -20.33
C ARG A 38 -7.72 -10.48 -20.28
N GLY A 39 -8.16 -9.99 -19.12
CA GLY A 39 -8.69 -8.63 -18.98
C GLY A 39 -10.03 -8.43 -19.65
N ALA A 40 -10.82 -9.51 -19.81
CA ALA A 40 -12.14 -9.42 -20.43
C ALA A 40 -13.16 -8.86 -19.43
N SER A 41 -13.80 -7.75 -19.80
CA SER A 41 -14.93 -7.17 -19.08
C SER A 41 -16.29 -7.43 -19.74
N ASP A 42 -16.28 -7.85 -21.01
CA ASP A 42 -17.47 -8.20 -21.77
C ASP A 42 -17.65 -9.73 -21.83
N PHE A 43 -18.76 -10.22 -21.25
CA PHE A 43 -19.09 -11.64 -21.25
C PHE A 43 -19.26 -12.22 -22.65
N SER A 44 -19.60 -11.41 -23.66
CA SER A 44 -19.77 -11.86 -25.04
C SER A 44 -18.48 -12.47 -25.62
N GLN A 45 -17.32 -11.99 -25.17
CA GLN A 45 -15.99 -12.39 -25.60
C GLN A 45 -15.56 -13.77 -25.05
N MET A 46 -16.26 -14.28 -24.03
CA MET A 46 -15.91 -15.51 -23.33
C MET A 46 -16.40 -16.75 -24.09
N THR A 47 -15.74 -17.06 -25.21
CA THR A 47 -16.22 -18.02 -26.23
C THR A 47 -16.33 -19.48 -25.77
N ASP A 48 -15.65 -19.86 -24.68
CA ASP A 48 -15.73 -21.19 -24.06
C ASP A 48 -16.83 -21.32 -22.99
N LEU A 49 -17.61 -20.25 -22.79
CA LEU A 49 -18.83 -20.23 -22.00
C LEU A 49 -20.06 -20.46 -22.88
N ALA A 50 -20.99 -21.29 -22.38
CA ALA A 50 -22.26 -21.51 -23.05
C ALA A 50 -23.01 -20.18 -23.25
N LYS A 51 -23.70 -20.04 -24.38
CA LYS A 51 -24.48 -18.83 -24.71
C LYS A 51 -25.47 -18.48 -23.58
N SER A 52 -26.16 -19.47 -23.03
CA SER A 52 -27.08 -19.30 -21.90
C SER A 52 -26.41 -18.71 -20.66
N LEU A 53 -25.17 -19.09 -20.36
CA LEU A 53 -24.42 -18.54 -19.23
C LEU A 53 -24.01 -17.09 -19.49
N ARG A 54 -23.53 -16.77 -20.69
CA ARG A 54 -23.19 -15.38 -21.08
C ARG A 54 -24.41 -14.44 -20.96
N GLU A 55 -25.58 -14.90 -21.39
CA GLU A 55 -26.85 -14.16 -21.28
C GLU A 55 -27.28 -13.96 -19.81
N LYS A 56 -27.17 -14.99 -18.96
CA LYS A 56 -27.42 -14.84 -17.51
C LYS A 56 -26.46 -13.83 -16.88
N LEU A 57 -25.17 -13.91 -17.18
CA LEU A 57 -24.15 -13.02 -16.60
C LEU A 57 -24.39 -11.57 -17.00
N ALA A 58 -24.77 -11.31 -18.25
CA ALA A 58 -25.09 -9.96 -18.73
C ALA A 58 -26.21 -9.25 -17.96
N THR A 59 -27.07 -9.99 -17.26
CA THR A 59 -28.19 -9.44 -16.47
C THR A 59 -27.98 -9.50 -14.96
N THR A 60 -27.03 -10.31 -14.48
CA THR A 60 -26.84 -10.58 -13.05
C THR A 60 -25.49 -10.10 -12.51
N ALA A 61 -24.51 -9.90 -13.39
CA ALA A 61 -23.14 -9.58 -13.06
C ALA A 61 -22.57 -8.47 -13.94
N ARG A 62 -21.43 -7.92 -13.51
CA ARG A 62 -20.58 -7.05 -14.31
C ARG A 62 -19.12 -7.31 -13.96
N VAL A 63 -18.22 -6.87 -14.83
CA VAL A 63 -16.78 -6.79 -14.56
C VAL A 63 -16.39 -5.35 -14.84
N GLU A 64 -16.23 -4.57 -13.78
CA GLU A 64 -16.07 -3.13 -13.90
C GLU A 64 -14.80 -2.67 -13.19
N ALA A 65 -13.94 -2.00 -13.95
CA ALA A 65 -12.75 -1.35 -13.43
C ALA A 65 -13.11 -0.07 -12.68
N LEU A 66 -12.17 0.44 -11.87
CA LEU A 66 -12.32 1.77 -11.29
C LEU A 66 -12.16 2.84 -12.38
N PRO A 67 -13.03 3.87 -12.43
CA PRO A 67 -12.82 5.01 -13.29
C PRO A 67 -11.50 5.72 -12.95
N VAL A 68 -10.69 6.01 -13.98
CA VAL A 68 -9.46 6.79 -13.82
C VAL A 68 -9.79 8.27 -13.91
N ILE A 69 -9.50 9.02 -12.85
CA ILE A 69 -9.64 10.48 -12.80
C ILE A 69 -8.42 11.14 -13.46
N THR A 70 -7.22 10.73 -13.05
CA THR A 70 -5.95 11.21 -13.63
C THR A 70 -4.92 10.09 -13.74
N GLN A 71 -3.99 10.28 -14.68
CA GLN A 71 -2.80 9.44 -14.85
C GLN A 71 -1.59 10.35 -15.01
N HIS A 72 -0.50 10.03 -14.31
CA HIS A 72 0.77 10.73 -14.39
C HIS A 72 1.91 9.74 -14.66
N GLU A 73 2.79 10.09 -15.58
CA GLU A 73 3.95 9.28 -15.95
C GLU A 73 5.22 10.07 -15.61
N SER A 74 6.06 9.48 -14.75
CA SER A 74 7.36 9.99 -14.38
C SER A 74 8.38 9.71 -15.48
N LYS A 75 9.44 10.54 -15.52
CA LYS A 75 10.60 10.29 -16.38
C LYS A 75 11.32 8.98 -16.07
N ASP A 76 11.18 8.44 -14.86
CA ASP A 76 11.78 7.17 -14.44
C ASP A 76 10.91 5.94 -14.80
N GLY A 77 9.83 6.15 -15.55
CA GLY A 77 8.86 5.12 -15.94
C GLY A 77 7.79 4.81 -14.88
N THR A 78 7.85 5.41 -13.69
CA THR A 78 6.80 5.26 -12.67
C THR A 78 5.49 5.83 -13.21
N ILE A 79 4.40 5.08 -13.08
CA ILE A 79 3.07 5.54 -13.48
C ILE A 79 2.18 5.59 -12.25
N LYS A 80 1.53 6.73 -12.02
CA LYS A 80 0.54 6.91 -10.96
C LYS A 80 -0.85 7.09 -11.56
N TRP A 81 -1.81 6.35 -11.03
CA TRP A 81 -3.23 6.50 -11.36
C TRP A 81 -4.00 6.99 -10.14
N LEU A 82 -4.94 7.90 -10.36
CA LEU A 82 -5.96 8.29 -9.41
C LEU A 82 -7.28 7.67 -9.83
N PHE A 83 -7.84 6.82 -8.98
CA PHE A 83 -9.08 6.10 -9.22
C PHE A 83 -10.23 6.69 -8.42
N ASP A 84 -11.36 6.92 -9.07
CA ASP A 84 -12.62 7.19 -8.37
C ASP A 84 -13.11 5.92 -7.69
N VAL A 85 -13.37 6.01 -6.39
CA VAL A 85 -13.99 4.93 -5.60
C VAL A 85 -15.37 5.35 -5.10
N GLY A 86 -15.96 6.41 -5.62
CA GLY A 86 -17.31 6.83 -5.28
C GLY A 86 -17.42 7.55 -3.94
N ASP A 87 -18.62 8.09 -3.70
CA ASP A 87 -18.93 9.03 -2.63
C ASP A 87 -18.01 10.27 -2.60
N GLY A 88 -17.37 10.59 -3.73
CA GLY A 88 -16.36 11.63 -3.86
C GLY A 88 -15.06 11.32 -3.13
N ASN A 89 -14.67 10.04 -3.07
CA ASN A 89 -13.34 9.62 -2.64
C ASN A 89 -12.56 9.09 -3.83
N ALA A 90 -11.26 9.29 -3.82
CA ALA A 90 -10.34 8.77 -4.80
C ALA A 90 -9.10 8.16 -4.13
N VAL A 91 -8.57 7.09 -4.72
CA VAL A 91 -7.36 6.41 -4.23
C VAL A 91 -6.32 6.30 -5.32
N GLU A 92 -5.05 6.25 -4.91
CA GLU A 92 -3.94 6.16 -5.85
C GLU A 92 -3.37 4.73 -5.93
N ALA A 93 -2.94 4.33 -7.12
CA ALA A 93 -2.06 3.17 -7.30
C ALA A 93 -0.83 3.59 -8.10
N VAL A 94 0.31 2.97 -7.83
CA VAL A 94 1.59 3.34 -8.44
C VAL A 94 2.29 2.11 -9.01
N PHE A 95 2.56 2.13 -10.32
CA PHE A 95 3.44 1.16 -10.96
C PHE A 95 4.88 1.66 -10.95
N ILE A 96 5.80 0.81 -10.50
CA ILE A 96 7.24 1.10 -10.37
C ILE A 96 7.99 0.06 -11.22
N PRO A 97 8.49 0.43 -12.41
CA PRO A 97 9.28 -0.46 -13.25
C PRO A 97 10.73 -0.53 -12.77
N GLU A 98 11.32 -1.70 -12.81
CA GLU A 98 12.75 -1.95 -12.60
C GLU A 98 13.24 -2.87 -13.73
N ASP A 99 14.55 -3.02 -13.89
CA ASP A 99 15.15 -3.77 -15.01
C ASP A 99 14.60 -5.20 -15.14
N ASP A 100 14.32 -5.86 -14.01
CA ASP A 100 13.93 -7.28 -13.94
C ASP A 100 12.50 -7.53 -13.39
N ARG A 101 11.78 -6.47 -12.98
CA ARG A 101 10.48 -6.61 -12.31
C ARG A 101 9.59 -5.37 -12.46
N GLY A 102 8.29 -5.59 -12.43
CA GLY A 102 7.28 -4.54 -12.29
C GLY A 102 6.59 -4.65 -10.94
N THR A 103 6.62 -3.57 -10.13
CA THR A 103 5.95 -3.56 -8.81
C THR A 103 4.74 -2.64 -8.83
N LEU A 104 3.57 -3.14 -8.44
CA LEU A 104 2.38 -2.31 -8.23
C LEU A 104 2.15 -2.05 -6.73
N CYS A 105 2.06 -0.78 -6.38
CA CYS A 105 1.65 -0.29 -5.08
C CYS A 105 0.13 -0.09 -5.07
N VAL A 106 -0.57 -0.80 -4.20
CA VAL A 106 -2.04 -0.86 -4.16
C VAL A 106 -2.58 -0.27 -2.86
N SER A 107 -3.64 0.52 -2.97
CA SER A 107 -4.39 1.09 -1.86
C SER A 107 -5.44 0.11 -1.31
N SER A 108 -5.67 0.16 0.00
CA SER A 108 -6.61 -0.71 0.73
C SER A 108 -7.77 0.05 1.38
N GLN A 109 -7.63 1.37 1.57
CA GLN A 109 -8.65 2.23 2.17
C GLN A 109 -8.66 3.60 1.46
N ALA A 110 -9.78 4.30 1.52
CA ALA A 110 -9.86 5.72 1.19
C ALA A 110 -9.47 6.54 2.43
N GLY A 111 -8.22 7.00 2.46
CA GLY A 111 -7.58 7.58 3.65
C GLY A 111 -7.01 6.51 4.59
N CYS A 112 -6.55 6.92 5.78
CA CYS A 112 -6.02 6.01 6.79
C CYS A 112 -6.25 6.53 8.22
N ALA A 113 -6.85 5.71 9.08
CA ALA A 113 -7.19 6.10 10.45
C ALA A 113 -5.99 6.05 11.43
N VAL A 114 -4.86 5.46 11.03
CA VAL A 114 -3.67 5.33 11.91
C VAL A 114 -3.08 6.69 12.26
N GLY A 115 -3.07 7.62 11.30
CA GLY A 115 -2.59 8.99 11.50
C GLY A 115 -1.08 9.08 11.74
N CYS A 116 -0.27 8.29 11.03
CA CYS A 116 1.19 8.39 11.06
C CYS A 116 1.64 9.80 10.67
N ARG A 117 2.52 10.42 11.48
CA ARG A 117 2.91 11.83 11.34
C ARG A 117 3.62 12.13 10.01
N PHE A 118 4.36 11.16 9.48
CA PHE A 118 5.13 11.23 8.24
C PHE A 118 4.37 10.71 7.00
N CYS A 119 3.05 10.52 7.06
CA CYS A 119 2.25 9.96 5.96
C CYS A 119 1.16 10.93 5.51
N SER A 120 1.19 11.38 4.25
CA SER A 120 0.19 12.27 3.67
C SER A 120 -1.24 11.73 3.83
N THR A 121 -1.45 10.45 3.51
CA THR A 121 -2.74 9.75 3.68
C THR A 121 -3.26 9.82 5.12
N GLY A 122 -2.37 9.75 6.12
CA GLY A 122 -2.76 9.87 7.52
C GLY A 122 -3.30 11.26 7.86
N HIS A 123 -2.78 12.33 7.23
CA HIS A 123 -3.20 13.72 7.47
C HIS A 123 -4.56 14.03 6.86
N GLN A 124 -4.97 13.30 5.83
CA GLN A 124 -6.30 13.42 5.24
C GLN A 124 -7.39 12.75 6.06
N GLY A 125 -7.01 11.93 7.03
CA GLY A 125 -7.96 11.16 7.82
C GLY A 125 -8.49 9.94 7.08
N PHE A 126 -9.70 9.53 7.41
CA PHE A 126 -10.28 8.28 6.94
C PHE A 126 -11.72 8.47 6.53
N SER A 127 -12.09 7.85 5.41
CA SER A 127 -13.45 7.85 4.89
C SER A 127 -14.07 6.46 5.02
N ARG A 128 -13.51 5.45 4.31
CA ARG A 128 -14.01 4.08 4.32
C ARG A 128 -12.96 3.06 3.89
N ASN A 129 -13.25 1.80 4.19
CA ASN A 129 -12.56 0.65 3.62
C ASN A 129 -12.93 0.48 2.13
N LEU A 130 -11.97 0.03 1.33
CA LEU A 130 -12.24 -0.42 -0.04
C LEU A 130 -12.86 -1.82 -0.03
N SER A 131 -13.71 -2.14 -1.01
CA SER A 131 -14.16 -3.52 -1.22
C SER A 131 -13.03 -4.39 -1.79
N THR A 132 -13.22 -5.71 -1.80
CA THR A 132 -12.30 -6.63 -2.50
C THR A 132 -12.14 -6.22 -3.95
N GLY A 133 -13.24 -5.92 -4.64
CA GLY A 133 -13.26 -5.52 -6.04
C GLY A 133 -12.50 -4.23 -6.29
N GLU A 134 -12.58 -3.26 -5.40
CA GLU A 134 -11.83 -1.99 -5.52
C GLU A 134 -10.32 -2.19 -5.32
N ILE A 135 -9.90 -3.10 -4.43
CA ILE A 135 -8.49 -3.46 -4.27
C ILE A 135 -7.98 -4.18 -5.53
N VAL A 136 -8.73 -5.18 -6.00
CA VAL A 136 -8.34 -6.00 -7.16
C VAL A 136 -8.40 -5.19 -8.46
N ALA A 137 -9.36 -4.27 -8.60
CA ALA A 137 -9.53 -3.44 -9.78
C ALA A 137 -8.33 -2.55 -10.07
N GLN A 138 -7.59 -2.10 -9.04
CA GLN A 138 -6.33 -1.38 -9.23
C GLN A 138 -5.30 -2.24 -9.97
N LEU A 139 -5.13 -3.51 -9.56
CA LEU A 139 -4.24 -4.46 -10.23
C LEU A 139 -4.76 -4.85 -11.62
N TRP A 140 -6.05 -5.13 -11.73
CA TRP A 140 -6.69 -5.49 -13.00
C TRP A 140 -6.49 -4.39 -14.04
N PHE A 141 -6.81 -3.14 -13.68
CA PHE A 141 -6.64 -2.01 -14.58
C PHE A 141 -5.17 -1.84 -14.96
N ALA A 142 -4.27 -1.73 -13.96
CA ALA A 142 -2.86 -1.44 -14.21
C ALA A 142 -2.21 -2.52 -15.08
N GLU A 143 -2.46 -3.80 -14.79
CA GLU A 143 -1.87 -4.91 -15.56
C GLU A 143 -2.27 -4.86 -17.04
N HIS A 144 -3.57 -4.73 -17.32
CA HIS A 144 -4.06 -4.75 -18.70
C HIS A 144 -3.80 -3.43 -19.44
N PHE A 145 -3.75 -2.31 -18.73
CA PHE A 145 -3.23 -1.05 -19.26
C PHE A 145 -1.76 -1.20 -19.68
N LEU A 146 -0.91 -1.69 -18.78
CA LEU A 146 0.54 -1.80 -19.00
C LEU A 146 0.87 -2.78 -20.14
N ARG A 147 0.17 -3.91 -20.26
CA ARG A 147 0.34 -4.82 -21.41
C ARG A 147 0.12 -4.11 -22.74
N LYS A 148 -0.96 -3.34 -22.85
CA LYS A 148 -1.27 -2.56 -24.06
C LYS A 148 -0.27 -1.43 -24.27
N HIS A 149 0.02 -0.67 -23.21
CA HIS A 149 0.90 0.50 -23.25
C HIS A 149 2.34 0.13 -23.62
N LEU A 150 2.85 -0.98 -23.07
CA LEU A 150 4.20 -1.50 -23.32
C LEU A 150 4.27 -2.52 -24.48
N LYS A 151 3.13 -2.81 -25.12
CA LYS A 151 3.01 -3.79 -26.22
C LYS A 151 3.58 -5.17 -25.84
N ARG A 152 3.16 -5.69 -24.69
CA ARG A 152 3.54 -7.01 -24.18
C ARG A 152 2.31 -7.88 -24.00
N ASP A 153 2.39 -9.11 -24.47
CA ASP A 153 1.35 -10.13 -24.25
C ASP A 153 1.48 -10.79 -22.86
N GLU A 154 2.70 -10.81 -22.33
CA GLU A 154 3.03 -11.37 -21.04
C GLU A 154 2.70 -10.43 -19.88
N ARG A 155 2.64 -11.00 -18.66
CA ARG A 155 2.37 -10.26 -17.45
C ARG A 155 3.47 -9.22 -17.17
N VAL A 156 3.10 -7.97 -16.94
CA VAL A 156 4.04 -6.88 -16.63
C VAL A 156 4.30 -6.78 -15.13
N ILE A 157 3.23 -6.87 -14.34
CA ILE A 157 3.31 -6.76 -12.88
C ILE A 157 3.75 -8.11 -12.31
N SER A 158 4.95 -8.14 -11.75
CA SER A 158 5.54 -9.33 -11.11
C SER A 158 5.46 -9.28 -9.58
N ASN A 159 5.21 -8.09 -9.02
CA ASN A 159 5.21 -7.83 -7.58
C ASN A 159 4.04 -6.91 -7.21
N VAL A 160 3.40 -7.17 -6.08
CA VAL A 160 2.36 -6.29 -5.51
C VAL A 160 2.75 -5.96 -4.08
N VAL A 161 2.63 -4.69 -3.71
CA VAL A 161 2.85 -4.23 -2.34
C VAL A 161 1.61 -3.47 -1.86
N MET A 162 1.08 -3.87 -0.70
CA MET A 162 0.00 -3.17 0.00
C MET A 162 0.60 -2.01 0.80
N MET A 163 1.15 -1.03 0.08
CA MET A 163 1.83 0.16 0.60
C MET A 163 1.25 1.46 0.02
N GLY A 164 0.06 1.38 -0.59
CA GLY A 164 -0.70 2.53 -1.06
C GLY A 164 -1.36 3.27 0.11
N MET A 165 -2.57 3.75 -0.12
CA MET A 165 -3.39 4.40 0.91
C MET A 165 -4.03 3.35 1.84
N GLY A 166 -4.00 3.61 3.15
CA GLY A 166 -4.68 2.79 4.16
C GLY A 166 -3.78 1.85 4.95
N GLU A 167 -4.32 1.31 6.05
CA GLU A 167 -3.75 0.21 6.83
C GLU A 167 -4.41 -1.10 6.40
N PRO A 168 -3.73 -1.98 5.62
CA PRO A 168 -4.35 -3.17 5.05
C PRO A 168 -4.99 -4.08 6.11
N LEU A 169 -4.35 -4.23 7.27
CA LEU A 169 -4.85 -5.11 8.34
C LEU A 169 -6.11 -4.56 9.05
N GLN A 170 -6.45 -3.29 8.86
CA GLN A 170 -7.74 -2.72 9.29
C GLN A 170 -8.87 -2.93 8.27
N ASN A 171 -8.54 -3.40 7.06
CA ASN A 171 -9.49 -3.80 6.03
C ASN A 171 -9.42 -5.32 5.73
N TYR A 172 -9.29 -6.12 6.79
CA TYR A 172 -8.95 -7.54 6.68
C TYR A 172 -9.93 -8.37 5.85
N SER A 173 -11.24 -8.09 5.95
CA SER A 173 -12.29 -8.84 5.25
C SER A 173 -12.23 -8.69 3.72
N ALA A 174 -11.81 -7.52 3.23
CA ALA A 174 -11.60 -7.29 1.79
C ALA A 174 -10.17 -7.62 1.35
N LEU A 175 -9.20 -7.48 2.26
CA LEU A 175 -7.80 -7.79 1.99
C LEU A 175 -7.60 -9.27 1.64
N VAL A 176 -8.10 -10.19 2.47
CA VAL A 176 -7.79 -11.63 2.30
C VAL A 176 -8.27 -12.18 0.95
N PRO A 177 -9.51 -11.94 0.50
CA PRO A 177 -9.94 -12.37 -0.84
C PRO A 177 -9.11 -11.71 -1.95
N ALA A 178 -8.76 -10.43 -1.82
CA ALA A 178 -7.90 -9.76 -2.81
C ALA A 178 -6.52 -10.42 -2.91
N LEU A 179 -5.90 -10.76 -1.78
CA LEU A 179 -4.63 -11.50 -1.76
C LEU A 179 -4.78 -12.88 -2.40
N ARG A 180 -5.86 -13.60 -2.12
CA ARG A 180 -6.12 -14.92 -2.74
C ARG A 180 -6.22 -14.80 -4.26
N THR A 181 -6.91 -13.78 -4.78
CA THR A 181 -6.98 -13.49 -6.21
C THR A 181 -5.60 -13.21 -6.83
N MET A 182 -4.76 -12.43 -6.13
CA MET A 182 -3.39 -12.15 -6.57
C MET A 182 -2.51 -13.41 -6.65
N LEU A 183 -2.74 -14.38 -5.77
CA LEU A 183 -1.92 -15.59 -5.64
C LEU A 183 -2.42 -16.76 -6.52
N ASP A 184 -3.71 -16.80 -6.86
CA ASP A 184 -4.32 -17.92 -7.59
C ASP A 184 -3.77 -18.04 -9.02
N ASP A 185 -3.40 -19.26 -9.43
CA ASP A 185 -2.84 -19.56 -10.75
C ASP A 185 -3.82 -19.31 -11.91
N ASN A 186 -5.13 -19.36 -11.64
CA ASN A 186 -6.17 -18.99 -12.61
C ASN A 186 -6.39 -17.48 -12.67
N GLY A 187 -5.86 -16.74 -11.69
CA GLY A 187 -5.82 -15.28 -11.63
C GLY A 187 -4.47 -14.77 -12.10
N TYR A 188 -3.70 -14.19 -11.18
CA TYR A 188 -2.39 -13.62 -11.49
C TYR A 188 -1.21 -14.56 -11.20
N GLY A 189 -1.38 -15.61 -10.39
CA GLY A 189 -0.32 -16.58 -10.07
C GLY A 189 0.94 -15.93 -9.49
N LEU A 190 0.78 -14.86 -8.69
CA LEU A 190 1.92 -14.20 -8.06
C LEU A 190 2.47 -15.06 -6.92
N SER A 191 3.79 -15.14 -6.81
CA SER A 191 4.42 -15.82 -5.68
C SER A 191 4.05 -15.12 -4.37
N ARG A 192 3.78 -15.89 -3.30
CA ARG A 192 3.65 -15.38 -1.92
C ARG A 192 4.85 -14.53 -1.47
N ARG A 193 6.04 -14.75 -2.06
CA ARG A 193 7.25 -13.94 -1.80
C ARG A 193 7.26 -12.58 -2.50
N ARG A 194 6.39 -12.36 -3.48
CA ARG A 194 6.31 -11.16 -4.33
C ARG A 194 5.04 -10.34 -4.10
N VAL A 195 4.08 -10.85 -3.33
CA VAL A 195 2.98 -10.09 -2.73
C VAL A 195 3.39 -9.74 -1.31
N THR A 196 3.46 -8.44 -0.99
CA THR A 196 3.88 -7.96 0.34
C THR A 196 2.78 -7.16 1.00
N VAL A 197 2.35 -7.58 2.19
CA VAL A 197 1.48 -6.76 3.05
C VAL A 197 2.36 -5.93 3.96
N SER A 198 2.16 -4.61 3.96
CA SER A 198 2.79 -3.71 4.94
C SER A 198 1.79 -3.36 6.03
N THR A 199 2.22 -3.31 7.28
CA THR A 199 1.35 -2.91 8.40
C THR A 199 2.08 -2.00 9.40
N SER A 200 1.33 -1.09 9.99
CA SER A 200 1.74 -0.26 11.13
C SER A 200 1.74 -1.03 12.45
N GLY A 201 1.26 -2.27 12.47
CA GLY A 201 1.34 -3.18 13.62
C GLY A 201 -0.01 -3.49 14.27
N VAL A 202 -1.02 -3.89 13.48
CA VAL A 202 -2.29 -4.41 14.05
C VAL A 202 -2.07 -5.85 14.53
N VAL A 203 -1.47 -6.01 15.72
CA VAL A 203 -0.91 -7.29 16.22
C VAL A 203 -1.84 -8.50 16.03
N PRO A 204 -3.12 -8.49 16.47
CA PRO A 204 -3.98 -9.65 16.31
C PRO A 204 -4.21 -10.07 14.85
N MET A 205 -4.15 -9.10 13.92
CA MET A 205 -4.34 -9.35 12.49
C MET A 205 -3.06 -9.82 11.80
N ILE A 206 -1.88 -9.58 12.38
CA ILE A 206 -0.63 -10.19 11.92
C ILE A 206 -0.73 -11.71 12.13
N ASP A 207 -1.07 -12.13 13.35
CA ASP A 207 -1.24 -13.55 13.69
C ASP A 207 -2.30 -14.21 12.79
N ARG A 208 -3.44 -13.53 12.60
CA ARG A 208 -4.51 -14.01 11.74
C ARG A 208 -4.08 -14.15 10.27
N LEU A 209 -3.36 -13.16 9.74
CA LEU A 209 -2.84 -13.21 8.36
C LEU A 209 -1.92 -14.41 8.14
N GLY A 210 -1.09 -14.75 9.14
CA GLY A 210 -0.21 -15.91 9.09
C GLY A 210 -0.96 -17.23 8.89
N THR A 211 -2.17 -17.33 9.44
CA THR A 211 -3.02 -18.52 9.31
C THR A 211 -3.85 -18.49 8.02
N ASP A 212 -4.48 -17.35 7.71
CA ASP A 212 -5.49 -17.28 6.64
C ASP A 212 -4.88 -17.15 5.23
N CYS A 213 -3.77 -16.40 5.08
CA CYS A 213 -3.14 -16.08 3.79
C CYS A 213 -1.71 -15.55 3.96
N ALA A 214 -0.77 -16.42 4.35
CA ALA A 214 0.61 -16.01 4.59
C ALA A 214 1.32 -15.54 3.31
N VAL A 215 1.76 -14.27 3.32
CA VAL A 215 2.47 -13.58 2.23
C VAL A 215 3.74 -12.93 2.80
N ALA A 216 4.55 -12.25 1.97
CA ALA A 216 5.66 -11.49 2.52
C ALA A 216 5.12 -10.37 3.44
N LEU A 217 5.74 -10.19 4.61
CA LEU A 217 5.32 -9.19 5.59
C LEU A 217 6.39 -8.09 5.70
N ALA A 218 5.92 -6.86 5.57
CA ALA A 218 6.66 -5.66 5.93
C ALA A 218 5.99 -4.97 7.13
N VAL A 219 6.79 -4.41 8.01
CA VAL A 219 6.31 -3.71 9.21
C VAL A 219 6.87 -2.30 9.24
N SER A 220 5.97 -1.33 9.29
CA SER A 220 6.23 0.10 9.45
C SER A 220 6.67 0.40 10.89
N LEU A 221 7.97 0.19 11.17
CA LEU A 221 8.53 0.33 12.53
C LEU A 221 8.82 1.79 12.85
N HIS A 222 9.67 2.44 12.05
CA HIS A 222 9.97 3.88 12.04
C HIS A 222 10.51 4.53 13.33
N ALA A 223 10.68 3.78 14.42
CA ALA A 223 11.31 4.25 15.65
C ALA A 223 11.89 3.07 16.43
N PRO A 224 12.97 3.28 17.22
CA PRO A 224 13.62 2.22 17.98
C PRO A 224 13.07 2.03 19.40
N ASN A 225 12.18 2.91 19.87
CA ASN A 225 11.63 2.91 21.22
C ASN A 225 10.17 3.40 21.23
N ASP A 226 9.40 3.00 22.24
CA ASP A 226 7.97 3.30 22.33
C ASP A 226 7.67 4.81 22.39
N PRO A 227 8.37 5.65 23.18
CA PRO A 227 8.08 7.09 23.23
C PRO A 227 8.17 7.77 21.86
N LEU A 228 9.20 7.46 21.07
CA LEU A 228 9.33 8.01 19.72
C LEU A 228 8.30 7.41 18.77
N ARG A 229 8.01 6.11 18.90
CA ARG A 229 7.03 5.43 18.05
C ARG A 229 5.61 5.88 18.34
N ASP A 230 5.27 6.21 19.57
CA ASP A 230 3.96 6.75 19.96
C ASP A 230 3.67 8.10 19.27
N ASP A 231 4.70 8.94 19.08
CA ASP A 231 4.58 10.19 18.33
C ASP A 231 4.42 9.93 16.83
N LEU A 232 5.29 9.11 16.25
CA LEU A 232 5.37 8.91 14.80
C LEU A 232 4.25 7.99 14.25
N VAL A 233 3.94 6.91 14.98
CA VAL A 233 2.99 5.84 14.62
C VAL A 233 2.03 5.61 15.79
N PRO A 234 0.94 6.40 15.89
CA PRO A 234 0.07 6.42 17.07
C PRO A 234 -0.52 5.08 17.51
N LEU A 235 -0.62 4.12 16.59
CA LEU A 235 -1.06 2.74 16.87
C LEU A 235 -0.17 2.04 17.91
N ASN A 236 1.08 2.48 18.08
CA ASN A 236 2.02 1.93 19.06
C ASN A 236 1.50 2.00 20.52
N ARG A 237 0.72 3.04 20.86
CA ARG A 237 0.08 3.15 22.19
C ARG A 237 -0.87 1.98 22.50
N LYS A 238 -1.42 1.36 21.46
CA LYS A 238 -2.30 0.20 21.58
C LYS A 238 -1.51 -1.11 21.51
N TYR A 239 -0.53 -1.18 20.61
CA TYR A 239 0.33 -2.35 20.41
C TYR A 239 1.81 -1.91 20.45
N PRO A 240 2.43 -1.89 21.65
CA PRO A 240 3.82 -1.47 21.83
C PRO A 240 4.81 -2.31 21.04
N ILE A 241 6.03 -1.80 20.87
CA ILE A 241 7.06 -2.44 20.03
C ILE A 241 7.31 -3.89 20.44
N ALA A 242 7.44 -4.19 21.73
CA ALA A 242 7.71 -5.56 22.19
C ALA A 242 6.62 -6.54 21.74
N GLU A 243 5.35 -6.16 21.88
CA GLU A 243 4.22 -6.97 21.43
C GLU A 243 4.21 -7.15 19.91
N LEU A 244 4.51 -6.08 19.17
CA LEU A 244 4.65 -6.11 17.71
C LEU A 244 5.75 -7.06 17.25
N LEU A 245 6.92 -7.05 17.89
CA LEU A 245 8.03 -7.93 17.54
C LEU A 245 7.73 -9.39 17.86
N GLU A 246 7.01 -9.68 18.94
CA GLU A 246 6.56 -11.05 19.22
C GLU A 246 5.55 -11.55 18.19
N ALA A 247 4.63 -10.70 17.72
CA ALA A 247 3.74 -11.04 16.61
C ALA A 247 4.51 -11.30 15.30
N CYS A 248 5.54 -10.50 15.03
CA CYS A 248 6.44 -10.70 13.89
C CYS A 248 7.15 -12.07 13.97
N LYS A 249 7.62 -12.47 15.15
CA LYS A 249 8.26 -13.77 15.37
C LYS A 249 7.31 -14.93 15.14
N ARG A 250 6.07 -14.84 15.64
CA ARG A 250 5.03 -15.86 15.35
C ARG A 250 4.71 -15.93 13.86
N TYR A 251 4.65 -14.79 13.18
CA TYR A 251 4.39 -14.75 11.74
C TYR A 251 5.45 -15.48 10.91
N LEU A 252 6.73 -15.44 11.32
CA LEU A 252 7.83 -16.09 10.61
C LEU A 252 7.63 -17.61 10.42
N ALA A 253 6.87 -18.28 11.31
CA ALA A 253 6.55 -19.69 11.15
C ALA A 253 5.68 -19.99 9.91
N HIS A 254 4.94 -18.99 9.41
CA HIS A 254 4.04 -19.11 8.26
C HIS A 254 4.56 -18.39 7.01
N ALA A 255 5.47 -17.44 7.22
CA ALA A 255 5.95 -16.54 6.20
C ALA A 255 6.62 -17.30 5.02
N PRO A 256 6.45 -16.83 3.77
CA PRO A 256 7.13 -17.40 2.62
C PRO A 256 8.64 -17.04 2.58
N ARG A 257 9.10 -16.22 3.52
CA ARG A 257 10.47 -15.77 3.75
C ARG A 257 10.83 -16.02 5.22
N ASP A 258 12.11 -16.25 5.49
CA ASP A 258 12.69 -16.47 6.81
C ASP A 258 13.00 -15.16 7.56
N PHE A 259 12.51 -14.02 7.07
CA PHE A 259 12.71 -12.71 7.69
C PHE A 259 11.51 -11.77 7.49
N ILE A 260 11.35 -10.82 8.41
CA ILE A 260 10.45 -9.67 8.30
C ILE A 260 11.20 -8.48 7.70
N THR A 261 10.54 -7.70 6.85
CA THR A 261 11.10 -6.42 6.38
C THR A 261 10.64 -5.29 7.29
N PHE A 262 11.54 -4.68 8.05
CA PHE A 262 11.22 -3.46 8.79
C PHE A 262 11.45 -2.24 7.91
N GLU A 263 10.37 -1.50 7.65
CA GLU A 263 10.42 -0.21 6.97
C GLU A 263 10.75 0.88 8.02
N TYR A 264 11.74 1.71 7.73
CA TYR A 264 12.22 2.76 8.63
C TYR A 264 12.39 4.07 7.87
N CYS A 265 11.51 5.05 8.12
CA CYS A 265 11.54 6.34 7.45
C CYS A 265 12.64 7.20 8.09
N MET A 266 13.51 7.79 7.28
CA MET A 266 14.65 8.58 7.77
C MET A 266 14.25 10.05 7.88
N LEU A 267 13.97 10.48 9.11
CA LEU A 267 13.46 11.81 9.46
C LEU A 267 14.55 12.65 10.14
N ASP A 268 14.89 13.79 9.52
CA ASP A 268 16.01 14.65 9.90
C ASP A 268 15.90 15.14 11.34
N GLY A 269 16.84 14.70 12.18
CA GLY A 269 16.93 15.12 13.57
C GLY A 269 15.82 14.59 14.47
N VAL A 270 15.05 13.59 14.00
CA VAL A 270 13.94 12.98 14.75
C VAL A 270 14.27 11.54 15.13
N ASN A 271 14.63 10.70 14.15
CA ASN A 271 14.83 9.26 14.36
C ASN A 271 16.09 8.71 13.65
N ASP A 272 17.03 9.59 13.30
CA ASP A 272 18.13 9.30 12.37
C ASP A 272 19.54 9.48 12.97
N GLN A 273 19.61 9.77 14.27
CA GLN A 273 20.87 9.90 15.02
C GLN A 273 21.51 8.52 15.29
N PRO A 274 22.85 8.45 15.48
CA PRO A 274 23.55 7.20 15.78
C PRO A 274 22.99 6.42 16.97
N GLU A 275 22.46 7.12 17.98
CA GLU A 275 21.85 6.55 19.18
C GLU A 275 20.61 5.71 18.82
N HIS A 276 19.82 6.16 17.85
CA HIS A 276 18.66 5.41 17.35
C HIS A 276 19.06 4.15 16.60
N ALA A 277 20.17 4.17 15.85
CA ALA A 277 20.70 2.96 15.21
C ALA A 277 21.15 1.92 16.25
N ARG A 278 21.85 2.36 17.32
CA ARG A 278 22.24 1.47 18.42
C ARG A 278 21.03 0.86 19.13
N GLN A 279 19.99 1.66 19.37
CA GLN A 279 18.76 1.17 19.97
C GLN A 279 18.03 0.16 19.06
N LEU A 280 17.99 0.37 17.73
CA LEU A 280 17.45 -0.63 16.80
C LEU A 280 18.22 -1.96 16.86
N ILE A 281 19.55 -1.89 16.88
CA ILE A 281 20.41 -3.08 16.97
C ILE A 281 20.10 -3.85 18.26
N GLU A 282 20.03 -3.15 19.38
CA GLU A 282 19.72 -3.76 20.68
C GLU A 282 18.31 -4.35 20.72
N LEU A 283 17.33 -3.64 20.15
CA LEU A 283 15.95 -4.08 20.07
C LEU A 283 15.83 -5.41 19.32
N VAL A 284 16.48 -5.53 18.16
CA VAL A 284 16.48 -6.76 17.35
C VAL A 284 17.22 -7.89 18.07
N ARG A 285 18.37 -7.62 18.69
CA ARG A 285 19.13 -8.62 19.45
C ARG A 285 18.34 -9.16 20.64
N THR A 286 17.72 -8.26 21.41
CA THR A 286 16.91 -8.61 22.59
C THR A 286 15.72 -9.49 22.21
N HIS A 287 15.01 -9.16 21.13
CA HIS A 287 13.81 -9.91 20.75
C HIS A 287 14.12 -11.12 19.87
N GLY A 288 15.28 -11.15 19.19
CA GLY A 288 15.67 -12.27 18.33
C GLY A 288 14.76 -12.46 17.12
N VAL A 289 14.27 -11.37 16.53
CA VAL A 289 13.45 -11.43 15.30
C VAL A 289 14.37 -11.47 14.07
N SER A 290 14.20 -12.48 13.21
CA SER A 290 14.88 -12.49 11.91
C SER A 290 14.32 -11.40 11.02
N CYS A 291 15.15 -10.45 10.62
CA CYS A 291 14.69 -9.29 9.89
C CYS A 291 15.76 -8.70 8.96
N LYS A 292 15.26 -7.83 8.08
CA LYS A 292 16.08 -6.86 7.35
C LYS A 292 15.49 -5.47 7.51
N PHE A 293 16.31 -4.45 7.38
CA PHE A 293 15.88 -3.05 7.37
C PHE A 293 15.84 -2.49 5.96
N ASN A 294 14.75 -1.81 5.65
CA ASN A 294 14.62 -0.99 4.46
C ASN A 294 14.49 0.48 4.91
N LEU A 295 15.58 1.23 4.79
CA LEU A 295 15.62 2.65 5.12
C LEU A 295 14.98 3.44 3.97
N ILE A 296 13.97 4.23 4.28
CA ILE A 296 13.25 5.06 3.32
C ILE A 296 13.67 6.51 3.55
N PRO A 297 14.43 7.14 2.64
CA PRO A 297 14.60 8.58 2.67
C PRO A 297 13.23 9.26 2.59
N PHE A 298 12.89 10.09 3.58
CA PHE A 298 11.57 10.70 3.67
C PHE A 298 11.28 11.61 2.46
N ASN A 299 10.05 11.54 1.95
CA ASN A 299 9.56 12.43 0.91
C ASN A 299 8.70 13.53 1.59
N PRO A 300 9.23 14.76 1.73
CA PRO A 300 8.58 15.77 2.54
C PRO A 300 7.27 16.25 1.92
N PHE A 301 6.29 16.54 2.77
CA PHE A 301 5.06 17.23 2.39
C PHE A 301 4.72 18.29 3.44
N PRO A 302 4.11 19.44 3.04
CA PRO A 302 3.99 20.61 3.90
C PRO A 302 3.34 20.33 5.26
N ALA A 303 2.30 19.50 5.27
CA ALA A 303 1.57 19.21 6.51
C ALA A 303 2.41 18.41 7.53
N SER A 304 3.42 17.63 7.15
CA SER A 304 4.17 16.81 8.11
C SER A 304 4.94 17.62 9.16
N GLY A 305 5.48 18.79 8.77
CA GLY A 305 6.49 19.52 9.54
C GLY A 305 7.79 18.72 9.77
N LEU A 306 8.03 17.67 8.98
CA LEU A 306 9.19 16.80 9.05
C LEU A 306 10.09 17.04 7.82
N LEU A 307 11.38 16.72 7.96
CA LEU A 307 12.37 16.91 6.92
C LEU A 307 13.08 15.61 6.59
N ARG A 308 13.59 15.52 5.36
CA ARG A 308 14.36 14.36 4.87
C ARG A 308 15.75 14.37 5.48
N SER A 309 16.15 13.26 6.12
CA SER A 309 17.52 13.10 6.59
C SER A 309 18.53 13.31 5.45
N PRO A 310 19.62 14.05 5.67
CA PRO A 310 20.68 14.20 4.68
C PRO A 310 21.27 12.85 4.28
N GLN A 311 21.59 12.69 2.99
CA GLN A 311 22.11 11.42 2.45
C GLN A 311 23.32 10.86 3.23
N PRO A 312 24.33 11.65 3.64
CA PRO A 312 25.44 11.14 4.45
C PRO A 312 24.99 10.50 5.77
N ARG A 313 23.94 11.04 6.39
CA ARG A 313 23.40 10.48 7.65
C ARG A 313 22.65 9.17 7.40
N VAL A 314 21.86 9.09 6.32
CA VAL A 314 21.20 7.84 5.93
C VAL A 314 22.21 6.72 5.66
N LEU A 315 23.30 7.03 4.95
CA LEU A 315 24.37 6.07 4.67
C LEU A 315 25.13 5.65 5.93
N ALA A 316 25.41 6.60 6.85
CA ALA A 316 26.03 6.29 8.13
C ALA A 316 25.14 5.39 9.00
N PHE A 317 23.83 5.67 9.07
CA PHE A 317 22.86 4.84 9.77
C PHE A 317 22.80 3.42 9.18
N ALA A 318 22.73 3.31 7.85
CA ALA A 318 22.74 2.03 7.15
C ALA A 318 24.02 1.22 7.43
N LYS A 319 25.18 1.90 7.43
CA LYS A 319 26.48 1.29 7.73
C LYS A 319 26.51 0.72 9.15
N MET A 320 26.03 1.46 10.14
CA MET A 320 25.97 0.99 11.53
C MET A 320 25.12 -0.29 11.68
N LEU A 321 23.94 -0.33 11.05
CA LEU A 321 23.09 -1.52 11.07
C LEU A 321 23.77 -2.72 10.37
N SER A 322 24.40 -2.46 9.22
CA SER A 322 25.09 -3.50 8.44
C SER A 322 26.31 -4.07 9.17
N GLU A 323 27.13 -3.22 9.80
CA GLU A 323 28.28 -3.64 10.61
C GLU A 323 27.86 -4.45 11.85
N ALA A 324 26.63 -4.26 12.33
CA ALA A 324 26.05 -5.07 13.39
C ALA A 324 25.46 -6.41 12.91
N GLY A 325 25.56 -6.74 11.62
CA GLY A 325 25.07 -7.98 11.00
C GLY A 325 23.63 -7.92 10.49
N LEU A 326 23.00 -6.74 10.47
CA LEU A 326 21.63 -6.58 9.99
C LEU A 326 21.62 -6.21 8.51
N VAL A 327 20.96 -7.03 7.68
CA VAL A 327 20.79 -6.73 6.25
C VAL A 327 20.03 -5.41 6.12
N THR A 328 20.66 -4.41 5.52
CA THR A 328 20.10 -3.06 5.44
C THR A 328 20.19 -2.52 4.01
N THR A 329 19.06 -2.08 3.46
CA THR A 329 18.97 -1.43 2.15
C THR A 329 18.47 -0.01 2.29
N VAL A 330 18.94 0.89 1.43
CA VAL A 330 18.37 2.24 1.29
C VAL A 330 17.50 2.27 0.05
N ARG A 331 16.22 2.57 0.21
CA ARG A 331 15.25 2.61 -0.89
C ARG A 331 15.58 3.77 -1.83
N LYS A 332 15.62 3.49 -3.14
CA LYS A 332 15.68 4.53 -4.17
C LYS A 332 14.35 5.28 -4.20
N THR A 333 14.39 6.61 -4.22
CA THR A 333 13.20 7.43 -4.47
C THR A 333 12.75 7.21 -5.92
N ARG A 334 11.45 6.99 -6.14
CA ARG A 334 10.84 6.73 -7.46
C ARG A 334 9.59 7.58 -7.62
N GLY A 335 9.38 8.16 -8.80
CA GLY A 335 8.20 8.98 -9.12
C GLY A 335 8.02 10.23 -8.27
N ASP A 336 9.11 10.84 -7.78
CA ASP A 336 9.07 12.06 -6.95
C ASP A 336 8.55 13.27 -7.74
N ASP A 337 8.82 13.33 -9.04
CA ASP A 337 8.36 14.39 -9.95
C ASP A 337 6.85 14.40 -10.19
N ILE A 338 6.15 13.35 -9.76
CA ILE A 338 4.70 13.18 -9.88
C ILE A 338 4.02 12.89 -8.54
N ASP A 339 4.68 13.18 -7.41
CA ASP A 339 4.18 12.89 -6.05
C ASP A 339 3.70 11.44 -5.88
N ALA A 340 4.45 10.47 -6.42
CA ALA A 340 4.14 9.04 -6.35
C ALA A 340 5.05 8.26 -5.38
N ALA A 341 5.99 8.94 -4.71
CA ALA A 341 6.87 8.27 -3.78
C ALA A 341 6.12 7.90 -2.48
N CYS A 342 6.65 6.91 -1.75
CA CYS A 342 5.99 6.39 -0.56
C CYS A 342 5.69 7.50 0.46
N GLY A 343 4.45 7.53 0.96
CA GLY A 343 3.98 8.50 1.93
C GLY A 343 3.48 9.82 1.34
N GLN A 344 3.63 10.07 0.04
CA GLN A 344 3.07 11.25 -0.63
C GLN A 344 1.64 11.04 -1.14
N LEU A 345 1.18 9.78 -1.21
CA LEU A 345 -0.14 9.47 -1.74
C LEU A 345 -1.24 10.18 -0.94
N ALA A 346 -1.98 10.99 -1.66
CA ALA A 346 -3.00 11.86 -1.14
C ALA A 346 -4.35 11.46 -1.75
N GLY A 347 -4.47 11.29 -3.06
CA GLY A 347 -5.81 11.19 -3.66
C GLY A 347 -6.75 12.31 -3.19
N ASP A 348 -8.06 12.03 -3.12
CA ASP A 348 -9.07 12.94 -2.61
C ASP A 348 -9.97 12.21 -1.62
N VAL A 349 -10.02 12.63 -0.35
CA VAL A 349 -10.68 11.89 0.73
C VAL A 349 -11.64 12.78 1.48
N LYS A 350 -12.92 12.37 1.55
CA LYS A 350 -13.90 13.01 2.43
C LYS A 350 -13.70 12.54 3.86
N ASP A 351 -12.85 13.24 4.61
CA ASP A 351 -12.55 12.92 6.00
C ASP A 351 -13.81 12.87 6.87
N ARG A 352 -14.02 11.75 7.56
CA ARG A 352 -15.09 11.58 8.55
C ARG A 352 -14.58 11.61 9.99
N THR A 353 -13.29 11.85 10.17
CA THR A 353 -12.61 11.65 11.44
C THR A 353 -12.07 12.94 12.06
N ARG A 354 -12.16 14.10 11.40
CA ARG A 354 -11.56 15.36 11.87
C ARG A 354 -10.05 15.24 12.11
N ALA A 355 -9.34 14.60 11.19
CA ALA A 355 -7.92 14.32 11.30
C ALA A 355 -7.07 15.58 11.44
N ALA A 356 -7.43 16.66 10.74
CA ALA A 356 -6.76 17.95 10.83
C ALA A 356 -6.73 18.49 12.27
N GLU A 357 -7.86 18.45 12.97
CA GLU A 357 -7.98 18.90 14.37
C GLU A 357 -7.09 18.06 15.30
N ARG A 358 -7.17 16.73 15.19
CA ARG A 358 -6.35 15.82 16.02
C ARG A 358 -4.85 16.01 15.80
N MET A 359 -4.44 16.22 14.55
CA MET A 359 -3.02 16.41 14.22
C MET A 359 -2.50 17.77 14.68
N ALA A 360 -3.32 18.82 14.57
CA ALA A 360 -2.96 20.14 15.10
C ALA A 360 -2.75 20.10 16.61
N GLN A 361 -3.66 19.45 17.36
CA GLN A 361 -3.53 19.27 18.81
C GLN A 361 -2.25 18.53 19.21
N ARG A 362 -1.85 17.49 18.44
CA ARG A 362 -0.61 16.75 18.70
C ARG A 362 0.64 17.57 18.44
N ARG A 363 0.66 18.39 17.38
CA ARG A 363 1.81 19.29 17.12
C ARG A 363 2.02 20.26 18.27
N LEU A 364 0.93 20.84 18.78
CA LEU A 364 0.97 21.74 19.92
C LEU A 364 1.48 21.05 21.19
N ALA A 365 1.01 19.82 21.45
CA ALA A 365 1.48 19.02 22.59
C ALA A 365 2.97 18.66 22.49
N SER A 366 3.47 18.31 21.30
CA SER A 366 4.88 18.01 21.05
C SER A 366 5.79 19.26 21.14
N SER A 367 5.28 20.45 20.76
CA SER A 367 6.01 21.71 20.99
C SER A 367 6.07 22.12 22.46
N ALA A 368 5.04 21.78 23.24
CA ALA A 368 4.99 22.10 24.68
C ALA A 368 5.91 21.21 25.53
N SER A 369 6.33 20.04 25.04
CA SER A 369 7.27 19.14 25.73
C SER A 369 8.76 19.50 25.58
N GLY A 370 9.09 20.70 25.07
CA GLY A 370 10.44 21.27 25.21
C GLY A 370 11.43 20.93 24.09
N THR A 371 11.15 21.31 22.85
CA THR A 371 12.21 21.58 21.87
C THR A 371 11.81 22.78 21.02
N GLU A 372 12.21 23.98 21.43
CA GLU A 372 12.11 25.16 20.57
C GLU A 372 12.94 24.92 19.30
N ARG A 373 12.26 24.74 18.17
CA ARG A 373 12.86 24.95 16.85
C ARG A 373 12.04 25.98 16.13
N THR A 374 12.64 27.13 15.89
CA THR A 374 12.09 28.23 15.10
C THR A 374 11.79 27.73 13.69
N VAL A 375 10.51 27.55 13.36
CA VAL A 375 10.08 27.28 11.99
C VAL A 375 10.08 28.61 11.25
N VAL A 376 11.08 28.84 10.39
CA VAL A 376 11.07 29.96 9.46
C VAL A 376 10.08 29.62 8.35
N LEU A 377 8.91 30.28 8.38
CA LEU A 377 7.93 30.22 7.29
C LEU A 377 8.45 31.06 6.12
N HIS A 378 8.84 30.41 5.01
CA HIS A 378 9.08 31.11 3.75
C HIS A 378 7.78 31.24 2.94
N PRO A 379 7.52 32.41 2.33
CA PRO A 379 6.27 32.65 1.62
C PRO A 379 6.17 31.80 0.35
N VAL A 380 4.93 31.34 0.11
CA VAL A 380 4.49 30.53 -1.02
C VAL A 380 4.83 31.22 -2.36
N ARG A 381 5.57 30.54 -3.25
CA ARG A 381 5.68 30.97 -4.65
C ARG A 381 4.31 30.78 -5.32
N LYS A 382 3.65 31.89 -5.68
CA LYS A 382 2.49 31.87 -6.58
C LYS A 382 2.92 31.28 -7.93
N ALA A 383 2.23 30.23 -8.38
CA ALA A 383 2.34 29.75 -9.75
C ALA A 383 1.90 30.88 -10.71
N ALA A 384 2.75 31.23 -11.66
CA ALA A 384 2.46 32.23 -12.67
C ALA A 384 1.42 31.67 -13.65
N SER A 385 0.26 32.31 -13.73
CA SER A 385 -0.71 32.13 -14.80
C SER A 385 -0.19 32.82 -16.06
N THR A 386 0.20 32.05 -17.07
CA THR A 386 0.43 32.58 -18.42
C THR A 386 -0.93 32.87 -19.06
N ALA A 387 -1.31 34.15 -19.07
CA ALA A 387 -2.36 34.65 -19.95
C ALA A 387 -1.75 34.91 -21.32
N SER A 388 -2.26 34.21 -22.33
CA SER A 388 -2.14 34.52 -23.73
C SER A 388 -2.72 35.91 -24.03
N GLN A 389 -1.94 36.79 -24.64
CA GLN A 389 -2.45 37.99 -25.32
C GLN A 389 -2.09 37.91 -26.80
N GLU A 390 -3.15 38.11 -27.59
CA GLU A 390 -3.15 38.36 -29.02
C GLU A 390 -2.37 39.66 -29.34
N HIS A 391 -1.51 39.59 -30.35
CA HIS A 391 -1.53 40.49 -31.52
C HIS A 391 -0.65 39.95 -32.65
#